data_AF-A0AAD5F8B7-F1
#
_entry.id   AF-A0AAD5F8B7-F1
#
_cell.length_a   1.000
_cell.length_b   1.000
_cell.length_c   1.000
_cell.angle_alpha   90.00
_cell.angle_beta   90.00
_cell.angle_gamma   90.00
#
_symmetry.space_group_name_H-M   'P 1'
#
loop_
_entity.id
_entity.type
_entity.pdbx_description
1 polymer ?
#
loop_
_entity_poly.entity_id
_entity_poly.type
_entity_poly.pdbx_seq_one_letter_code
_entity_poly.pdbx_strand_id
1 'polypeptide(L)'
;GVCEELMYEEIQQKLPLEFALRDQDKYRYRYPKGESYEDLVQRLEPVIMELERQENILVICHQAVMRCLLAYFLDKSAEELPYLKCPLHTVLKLTPVAYGCKVESIYLKVEAVNTHRERPE
;
A
#
# COMPACT_ATOMS: atom_id res chain seq x y z
N GLY A 1 -13.49 -7.95 3.55
CA GLY A 1 -13.65 -9.24 2.82
C GLY A 1 -13.65 -10.41 3.78
N VAL A 2 -13.74 -11.66 3.30
CA VAL A 2 -13.86 -12.84 4.20
C VAL A 2 -12.63 -13.08 5.09
N CYS A 3 -11.48 -12.48 4.76
CA CYS A 3 -10.24 -12.56 5.53
C CYS A 3 -10.03 -11.38 6.50
N GLU A 4 -11.04 -10.55 6.73
CA GLU A 4 -10.95 -9.48 7.74
C GLU A 4 -10.76 -10.05 9.14
N GLU A 5 -10.02 -9.32 9.96
CA GLU A 5 -9.70 -9.66 11.36
C GLU A 5 -8.87 -10.95 11.56
N LEU A 6 -8.40 -11.58 10.49
CA LEU A 6 -7.51 -12.74 10.56
C LEU A 6 -6.03 -12.34 10.51
N MET A 7 -5.20 -13.07 11.27
CA MET A 7 -3.75 -13.02 11.11
C MET A 7 -3.32 -13.76 9.82
N TYR A 8 -2.14 -13.43 9.28
CA TYR A 8 -1.65 -14.09 8.06
C TYR A 8 -1.48 -15.60 8.22
N GLU A 9 -1.04 -16.04 9.40
CA GLU A 9 -0.88 -17.43 9.78
C GLU A 9 -2.24 -18.16 9.77
N GLU A 10 -3.30 -17.50 10.23
CA GLU A 10 -4.64 -18.07 10.20
C GLU A 10 -5.19 -18.16 8.78
N ILE A 11 -4.93 -17.17 7.93
CA ILE A 11 -5.32 -17.21 6.51
C ILE A 11 -4.58 -18.36 5.82
N GLN A 12 -3.28 -18.53 6.07
CA GLN A 12 -2.49 -19.61 5.49
C GLN A 12 -3.02 -21.00 5.91
N GLN A 13 -3.45 -21.15 7.15
CA GLN A 13 -4.01 -22.42 7.66
C GLN A 13 -5.43 -22.69 7.18
N LYS A 14 -6.32 -21.68 7.25
CA LYS A 14 -7.76 -21.82 6.95
C LYS A 14 -8.04 -21.76 5.45
N LEU A 15 -7.29 -20.96 4.70
CA LEU A 15 -7.49 -20.66 3.28
C LEU A 15 -6.14 -20.75 2.50
N PRO A 16 -5.46 -21.91 2.50
CA PRO A 16 -4.12 -22.05 1.92
C PRO A 16 -4.06 -21.71 0.42
N LEU A 17 -5.12 -22.04 -0.33
CA LEU A 17 -5.21 -21.72 -1.76
C LEU A 17 -5.28 -20.19 -1.99
N GLU A 18 -6.13 -19.49 -1.23
CA GLU A 18 -6.25 -18.03 -1.31
C GLU A 18 -4.94 -17.34 -0.94
N PHE A 19 -4.25 -17.84 0.09
CA PHE A 19 -2.95 -17.35 0.49
C PHE A 19 -1.91 -17.48 -0.64
N ALA A 20 -1.84 -18.65 -1.28
CA ALA A 20 -0.92 -18.90 -2.39
C ALA A 20 -1.26 -18.07 -3.64
N LEU A 21 -2.54 -17.96 -4.00
CA LEU A 21 -2.99 -17.14 -5.15
C LEU A 21 -2.64 -15.66 -4.95
N ARG A 22 -2.80 -15.17 -3.72
CA ARG A 22 -2.41 -13.80 -3.38
C ARG A 22 -0.90 -13.56 -3.49
N ASP A 23 -0.09 -14.55 -3.16
CA ASP A 23 1.37 -14.43 -3.26
C ASP A 23 1.83 -14.46 -4.73
N GLN A 24 1.13 -15.19 -5.60
CA GLN A 24 1.44 -15.28 -7.03
C GLN A 24 1.16 -13.96 -7.79
N ASP A 25 -0.01 -13.34 -7.60
CA ASP A 25 -0.33 -12.03 -8.18
C ASP A 25 -1.02 -11.13 -7.15
N LYS A 26 -0.21 -10.55 -6.25
CA LYS A 26 -0.70 -9.70 -5.16
C LYS A 26 -1.40 -8.44 -5.64
N TYR A 27 -1.12 -7.97 -6.86
CA TYR A 27 -1.74 -6.76 -7.39
C TYR A 27 -3.18 -7.03 -7.83
N ARG A 28 -3.39 -8.09 -8.63
CA ARG A 28 -4.71 -8.43 -9.20
C ARG A 28 -5.55 -9.31 -8.30
N TYR A 29 -4.94 -10.04 -7.37
CA TYR A 29 -5.68 -10.91 -6.46
C TYR A 29 -6.71 -10.10 -5.66
N ARG A 30 -7.99 -10.47 -5.84
CA ARG A 30 -9.12 -9.90 -5.11
C ARG A 30 -9.53 -10.88 -4.02
N TYR A 31 -9.49 -10.43 -2.77
CA TYR A 31 -10.02 -11.23 -1.68
C TYR A 31 -11.51 -11.58 -1.91
N PRO A 32 -11.98 -12.78 -1.53
CA PRO A 32 -13.40 -13.11 -1.64
C PRO A 32 -14.24 -12.09 -0.85
N LYS A 33 -15.23 -11.48 -1.51
CA LYS A 33 -16.04 -10.36 -0.99
C LYS A 33 -15.19 -9.17 -0.50
N GLY A 34 -14.04 -8.92 -1.13
CA GLY A 34 -13.12 -7.84 -0.80
C GLY A 34 -12.56 -7.15 -2.05
N GLU A 35 -11.45 -6.44 -1.88
CA GLU A 35 -10.78 -5.65 -2.91
C GLU A 35 -9.41 -6.26 -3.27
N SER A 36 -8.95 -6.02 -4.50
CA SER A 36 -7.56 -6.13 -4.92
C SER A 36 -6.83 -4.78 -4.80
N TYR A 37 -5.52 -4.73 -5.08
CA TYR A 37 -4.84 -3.43 -5.24
C TYR A 37 -5.31 -2.70 -6.50
N GLU A 38 -5.69 -3.42 -7.54
CA GLU A 38 -6.26 -2.83 -8.76
C GLU A 38 -7.58 -2.10 -8.48
N ASP A 39 -8.47 -2.70 -7.69
CA ASP A 39 -9.71 -2.05 -7.23
C ASP A 39 -9.40 -0.79 -6.39
N LEU A 40 -8.38 -0.90 -5.53
CA LEU A 40 -7.96 0.19 -4.66
C LEU A 40 -7.41 1.38 -5.45
N VAL A 41 -6.65 1.13 -6.52
CA VAL A 41 -6.14 2.17 -7.43
C VAL A 41 -7.30 2.92 -8.09
N GLN A 42 -8.30 2.20 -8.62
CA GLN A 42 -9.48 2.83 -9.22
C GLN A 42 -10.24 3.69 -8.22
N ARG A 43 -10.42 3.22 -6.98
CA ARG A 43 -11.10 3.97 -5.93
C ARG A 43 -10.33 5.23 -5.48
N LEU A 44 -9.00 5.24 -5.62
CA LEU A 44 -8.15 6.35 -5.22
C LEU A 44 -7.93 7.40 -6.31
N GLU A 45 -8.38 7.16 -7.54
CA GLU A 45 -8.27 8.13 -8.64
C GLU A 45 -8.81 9.53 -8.28
N PRO A 46 -10.02 9.69 -7.70
CA PRO A 46 -10.51 11.02 -7.32
C PRO A 46 -9.68 11.67 -6.20
N VAL A 47 -9.08 10.88 -5.32
CA VAL A 47 -8.19 11.39 -4.26
C VAL A 47 -6.93 11.95 -4.90
N ILE A 48 -6.29 11.19 -5.79
CA ILE A 48 -5.08 11.62 -6.50
C ILE A 48 -5.32 12.93 -7.26
N MET A 49 -6.45 13.05 -7.96
CA MET A 49 -6.81 14.28 -8.66
C MET A 49 -6.91 15.49 -7.72
N GLU A 50 -7.43 15.31 -6.50
CA GLU A 50 -7.49 16.39 -5.53
C GLU A 50 -6.11 16.70 -4.92
N LEU A 51 -5.27 15.70 -4.67
CA LEU A 51 -3.91 15.91 -4.19
C LEU A 51 -3.07 16.75 -5.18
N GLU A 52 -3.24 16.53 -6.49
CA GLU A 52 -2.59 17.31 -7.56
C GLU A 52 -3.04 18.78 -7.59
N ARG A 53 -4.24 19.09 -7.09
CA ARG A 53 -4.83 20.44 -7.10
C ARG A 53 -4.47 21.27 -5.87
N GLN A 54 -4.02 20.61 -4.81
CA GLN A 54 -3.73 21.24 -3.52
C GLN A 54 -2.22 21.43 -3.34
N GLU A 55 -1.83 22.37 -2.48
CA GLU A 55 -0.42 22.60 -2.16
C GLU A 55 0.03 21.74 -0.95
N ASN A 56 -0.10 22.28 0.27
CA ASN A 56 0.35 21.59 1.47
C ASN A 56 -0.75 20.71 2.04
N ILE A 57 -0.54 19.39 1.95
CA ILE A 57 -1.49 18.36 2.35
C ILE A 57 -0.84 17.33 3.29
N LEU A 58 -1.61 16.84 4.27
CA LEU A 58 -1.24 15.71 5.10
C LEU A 58 -2.31 14.62 4.95
N VAL A 59 -1.90 13.45 4.45
CA VAL A 59 -2.78 12.29 4.30
C VAL A 59 -2.43 11.25 5.37
N ILE A 60 -3.36 11.01 6.29
CA ILE A 60 -3.28 9.92 7.27
C ILE A 60 -4.14 8.77 6.76
N CYS A 61 -3.52 7.64 6.42
CA CYS A 61 -4.20 6.51 5.81
C CYS A 61 -3.60 5.16 6.24
N HIS A 62 -3.99 4.09 5.56
CA HIS A 62 -3.58 2.72 5.86
C HIS A 62 -2.50 2.21 4.91
N GLN A 63 -1.78 1.14 5.30
CA GLN A 63 -0.65 0.59 4.55
C GLN A 63 -0.94 0.36 3.06
N ALA A 64 -2.04 -0.32 2.70
CA ALA A 64 -2.37 -0.60 1.29
C ALA A 64 -2.71 0.68 0.50
N VAL A 65 -3.44 1.62 1.12
CA VAL A 65 -3.79 2.92 0.51
C VAL A 65 -2.53 3.76 0.28
N MET A 66 -1.67 3.83 1.30
CA MET A 66 -0.42 4.58 1.23
C MET A 66 0.50 4.04 0.14
N ARG A 67 0.56 2.72 -0.05
CA ARG A 67 1.31 2.09 -1.16
C ARG A 67 0.80 2.56 -2.52
N CYS A 68 -0.52 2.60 -2.73
CA CYS A 68 -1.09 3.09 -3.99
C CYS A 68 -0.72 4.57 -4.25
N LEU A 69 -0.86 5.41 -3.23
CA LEU A 69 -0.50 6.83 -3.34
C LEU A 69 1.00 7.03 -3.64
N LEU A 70 1.88 6.31 -2.93
CA LEU A 70 3.32 6.35 -3.18
C LEU A 70 3.68 5.83 -4.58
N ALA A 71 3.03 4.76 -5.03
CA ALA A 71 3.30 4.21 -6.34
C ALA A 71 2.98 5.21 -7.45
N TYR A 72 1.91 5.99 -7.30
CA TYR A 72 1.59 7.09 -8.22
C TYR A 72 2.70 8.16 -8.23
N PHE A 73 3.05 8.73 -7.08
CA PHE A 73 4.04 9.82 -7.02
C PHE A 73 5.47 9.40 -7.33
N LEU A 74 5.79 8.11 -7.22
CA LEU A 74 7.13 7.55 -7.43
C LEU A 74 7.25 6.71 -8.71
N ASP A 75 6.23 6.76 -9.56
CA ASP A 75 6.16 6.04 -10.84
C ASP A 75 6.52 4.55 -10.69
N LYS A 76 5.85 3.87 -9.75
CA LYS A 76 6.09 2.45 -9.45
C LYS A 76 5.13 1.55 -10.21
N SER A 77 5.68 0.46 -10.71
CA SER A 77 4.91 -0.53 -11.46
C SER A 77 3.85 -1.23 -10.59
N ALA A 78 2.84 -1.81 -11.24
CA ALA A 78 1.83 -2.63 -10.58
C ALA A 78 2.44 -3.81 -9.80
N GLU A 79 3.59 -4.32 -10.23
CA GLU A 79 4.30 -5.41 -9.55
C GLU A 79 5.00 -4.94 -8.27
N GLU A 80 5.57 -3.73 -8.28
CA GLU A 80 6.26 -3.16 -7.11
C GLU A 80 5.28 -2.60 -6.06
N LEU A 81 4.16 -2.02 -6.50
CA LEU A 81 3.21 -1.27 -5.67
C LEU A 81 2.78 -2.05 -4.41
N PRO A 82 2.34 -3.32 -4.46
CA PRO A 82 1.92 -4.07 -3.26
C PRO A 82 3.02 -4.34 -2.24
N TYR A 83 4.27 -4.04 -2.58
CA TYR A 83 5.47 -4.31 -1.79
C TYR A 83 6.24 -3.04 -1.41
N LEU A 84 5.71 -1.84 -1.69
CA LEU A 84 6.32 -0.61 -1.17
C LEU A 84 6.33 -0.59 0.36
N LYS A 85 7.40 -0.07 0.95
CA LYS A 85 7.60 -0.01 2.40
C LYS A 85 6.95 1.26 2.95
N CYS A 86 5.95 1.08 3.81
CA CYS A 86 5.21 2.15 4.50
C CYS A 86 5.24 1.88 6.02
N PRO A 87 6.40 2.08 6.70
CA PRO A 87 6.54 1.75 8.10
C PRO A 87 5.64 2.62 8.99
N LEU A 88 5.18 2.04 10.10
CA LEU A 88 4.43 2.78 11.12
C LEU A 88 5.27 3.91 11.73
N HIS A 89 4.60 4.93 12.27
CA HIS A 89 5.20 6.09 12.95
C HIS A 89 6.29 6.82 12.15
N THR A 90 6.19 6.76 10.82
CA THR A 90 7.13 7.38 9.89
C THR A 90 6.36 8.26 8.92
N VAL A 91 6.74 9.53 8.83
CA VAL A 91 6.19 10.45 7.83
C VAL A 91 7.03 10.35 6.57
N LEU A 92 6.39 10.11 5.44
CA LEU A 92 7.02 10.22 4.12
C LEU A 92 6.65 11.58 3.52
N LYS A 93 7.63 12.50 3.54
CA LYS A 93 7.48 13.81 2.93
C LYS A 93 7.83 13.69 1.45
N LEU A 94 6.84 14.02 0.62
CA LEU A 94 6.95 14.06 -0.83
C LEU A 94 7.18 15.51 -1.26
N THR A 95 8.16 15.76 -2.12
CA THR A 95 8.42 17.07 -2.71
C THR A 95 8.53 16.93 -4.22
N PRO A 96 7.52 17.39 -4.98
CA PRO A 96 7.55 17.36 -6.44
C PRO A 96 8.77 18.10 -6.98
N VAL A 97 9.44 17.50 -7.95
CA VAL A 97 10.56 18.08 -8.69
C VAL A 97 10.31 17.88 -10.20
N ALA A 98 11.07 18.57 -11.06
CA ALA A 98 10.81 18.58 -12.49
C ALA A 98 10.69 17.19 -13.17
N TYR A 99 11.35 16.17 -12.63
CA TYR A 99 11.34 14.80 -13.16
C TYR A 99 11.06 13.76 -12.08
N GLY A 100 10.01 13.98 -11.28
CA GLY A 100 9.52 13.01 -10.30
C GLY A 100 9.27 13.62 -8.93
N CYS A 101 9.46 12.83 -7.89
CA CYS A 101 9.19 13.24 -6.52
C CYS A 101 10.33 12.86 -5.58
N LYS A 102 10.86 13.83 -4.83
CA LYS A 102 11.82 13.55 -3.76
C LYS A 102 11.06 13.01 -2.55
N VAL A 103 11.56 11.92 -1.97
CA VAL A 103 11.02 11.33 -0.75
C VAL A 103 11.99 11.53 0.41
N GLU A 104 11.48 12.05 1.52
CA GLU A 104 12.21 12.15 2.79
C GLU A 104 11.45 11.36 3.85
N SER A 105 12.12 10.43 4.51
CA SER A 105 11.54 9.61 5.59
C SER A 105 11.88 10.20 6.94
N ILE A 106 10.86 10.46 7.76
CA ILE A 106 10.99 11.09 9.07
C ILE A 106 10.36 10.17 10.11
N TYR A 107 11.17 9.40 10.81
CA TYR A 107 10.73 8.56 11.93
C TYR A 107 10.48 9.40 13.18
N LEU A 108 9.31 9.24 13.78
CA LEU A 108 8.84 10.07 14.90
C LEU A 108 9.37 9.62 16.27
N LYS A 109 10.30 8.66 16.32
CA LYS A 109 10.90 8.12 17.56
C LYS A 109 9.89 7.47 18.51
N VAL A 110 8.85 6.85 17.95
CA VAL A 110 7.89 6.03 18.70
C VAL A 110 7.93 4.62 18.12
N GLU A 111 8.27 3.63 18.94
CA GLU A 111 8.37 2.23 18.50
C GLU A 111 7.02 1.69 18.02
N ALA A 112 7.06 0.77 17.06
CA ALA A 112 5.89 0.11 16.51
C ALA A 112 6.25 -1.28 15.99
N VAL A 113 5.24 -2.15 15.89
CA VAL A 113 5.36 -3.45 15.23
C VAL A 113 5.63 -3.27 13.73
N ASN A 114 6.31 -4.25 13.11
CA ASN A 114 6.48 -4.29 11.66
C ASN A 114 5.31 -5.03 11.01
N THR A 115 4.64 -4.39 10.07
CA THR A 115 3.51 -4.96 9.31
C THR A 115 3.85 -5.24 7.84
N HIS A 116 5.12 -5.08 7.47
CA HIS A 116 5.62 -5.36 6.14
C HIS A 116 5.92 -6.85 5.97
N ARG A 117 5.31 -7.47 4.95
CA ARG A 117 5.65 -8.81 4.49
C ARG A 117 6.27 -8.71 3.10
N GLU A 118 7.51 -9.17 3.00
CA GLU A 118 8.31 -9.20 1.77
C GLU A 118 7.64 -10.09 0.70
N ARG A 119 8.05 -9.90 -0.56
CA ARG A 119 7.64 -10.79 -1.65
C ARG A 119 8.21 -12.18 -1.40
N PRO A 120 7.39 -13.25 -1.37
CA PRO A 120 7.90 -14.61 -1.31
C PRO A 120 8.79 -14.92 -2.51
N GLU A 121 9.81 -15.75 -2.31
CA GLU A 121 10.67 -16.28 -3.37
C GLU A 121 9.95 -17.31 -4.25
#